data_AF-A0A8T3NHV4-F1
#
_entry.id   AF-A0A8T3NHV4-F1
#
_cell.length_a   1.000
_cell.length_b   1.000
_cell.length_c   1.000
_cell.angle_alpha   90.00
_cell.angle_beta   90.00
_cell.angle_gamma   90.00
#
_symmetry.space_group_name_H-M   'P 1'
#
loop_
_entity.id
_entity.type
_entity.pdbx_description
1 polymer ?
#
loop_
_entity_poly.entity_id
_entity_poly.type
_entity_poly.pdbx_seq_one_letter_code
_entity_poly.pdbx_strand_id
1 'polypeptide(L)'
;MRNASTFVGLAWDLWRAERGSRAAVMARQRARLADLVRFARARSPFYRKLYRHLPPDVKDRRDLPPVSKPQLMGSFDEWVTDRAVARAGVESFLANEARVGQQYLGRYAVWTTSGVTGDPGIFVHDVE
;
A
#
# COMPACT_ATOMS: atom_id res chain seq x y z
N MET A 1 21.94 -3.36 4.96
CA MET A 1 22.58 -3.62 3.65
C MET A 1 21.46 -3.87 2.65
N ARG A 2 21.32 -2.99 1.65
CA ARG A 2 20.23 -3.05 0.64
C ARG A 2 20.42 -4.28 -0.23
N ASN A 3 19.37 -5.08 -0.43
CA ASN A 3 19.40 -6.20 -1.37
C ASN A 3 19.47 -5.66 -2.80
N ALA A 4 20.63 -5.77 -3.44
CA ALA A 4 20.87 -5.37 -4.83
C ALA A 4 19.87 -6.03 -5.81
N SER A 5 19.29 -7.16 -5.43
CA SER A 5 18.27 -7.91 -6.16
C SER A 5 16.97 -7.13 -6.39
N THR A 6 16.54 -6.28 -5.45
CA THR A 6 15.26 -5.55 -5.54
C THR A 6 15.34 -4.40 -6.56
N PHE A 7 16.45 -3.66 -6.57
CA PHE A 7 16.66 -2.53 -7.49
C PHE A 7 16.84 -2.99 -8.94
N VAL A 8 17.55 -4.10 -9.17
CA VAL A 8 17.70 -4.69 -10.51
C VAL A 8 16.36 -5.20 -11.04
N GLY A 9 15.55 -5.85 -10.19
CA GLY A 9 14.20 -6.28 -10.56
C GLY A 9 13.29 -5.11 -10.96
N LEU A 10 13.35 -4.00 -10.21
CA LEU A 10 12.54 -2.82 -10.47
C LEU A 10 12.96 -2.07 -11.75
N ALA A 11 14.27 -1.94 -11.99
CA ALA A 11 14.80 -1.33 -13.21
C ALA A 11 14.50 -2.17 -14.47
N TRP A 12 14.63 -3.49 -14.36
CA TRP A 12 14.27 -4.43 -15.42
C TRP A 12 12.78 -4.44 -15.71
N ASP A 13 11.97 -4.30 -14.67
CA ASP A 13 10.52 -4.12 -14.79
C ASP A 13 10.14 -2.87 -15.56
N LEU A 14 10.75 -1.74 -15.23
CA LEU A 14 10.50 -0.46 -15.88
C LEU A 14 10.95 -0.50 -17.35
N TRP A 15 12.13 -1.04 -17.63
CA TRP A 15 12.66 -1.20 -18.99
C TRP A 15 11.78 -2.10 -19.87
N ARG A 16 11.28 -3.22 -19.33
CA ARG A 16 10.33 -4.09 -20.06
C ARG A 16 8.95 -3.46 -20.22
N ALA A 17 8.54 -2.58 -19.32
CA ALA A 17 7.27 -1.86 -19.44
C ALA A 17 7.35 -0.78 -20.52
N GLU A 18 8.46 -0.04 -20.61
CA GLU A 18 8.68 0.97 -21.65
C GLU A 18 8.84 0.36 -23.06
N ARG A 19 9.44 -0.82 -23.16
CA ARG A 19 9.67 -1.53 -24.43
C ARG A 19 8.64 -2.63 -24.72
N GLY A 20 7.64 -2.79 -23.86
CA GLY A 20 6.65 -3.85 -23.92
C GLY A 20 5.49 -3.49 -24.83
N SER A 21 5.01 -4.45 -25.62
CA SER A 21 3.71 -4.32 -26.26
C SER A 21 2.61 -4.16 -25.19
N ARG A 22 1.45 -3.63 -25.58
CA ARG A 22 0.27 -3.55 -24.69
C ARG A 22 -0.03 -4.88 -23.98
N ALA A 23 0.19 -6.01 -24.67
CA ALA A 23 0.02 -7.35 -24.11
C ALA A 23 1.03 -7.65 -22.97
N ALA A 24 2.29 -7.24 -23.12
CA ALA A 24 3.30 -7.40 -22.08
C ALA A 24 2.99 -6.57 -20.82
N VAL A 25 2.53 -5.32 -21.01
CA VAL A 25 2.08 -4.46 -19.90
C VAL A 25 0.87 -5.07 -19.18
N MET A 26 -0.10 -5.59 -19.93
CA MET A 26 -1.28 -6.24 -19.34
C MET A 26 -0.93 -7.51 -18.55
N ALA A 27 -0.06 -8.36 -19.10
CA ALA A 27 0.41 -9.56 -18.41
C ALA A 27 1.12 -9.20 -17.08
N ARG A 28 1.95 -8.16 -17.11
CA ARG A 28 2.65 -7.61 -15.94
C ARG A 28 1.67 -7.07 -14.88
N GLN A 29 0.70 -6.26 -15.28
CA GLN A 29 -0.30 -5.72 -14.36
C GLN A 29 -1.11 -6.83 -13.69
N ARG A 30 -1.50 -7.87 -14.45
CA ARG A 30 -2.21 -9.03 -13.92
C ARG A 30 -1.39 -9.79 -12.88
N ALA A 31 -0.12 -10.09 -13.17
CA ALA A 31 0.76 -10.78 -12.22
C ALA A 31 0.94 -9.98 -10.92
N ARG A 32 1.25 -8.68 -11.04
CA ARG A 32 1.41 -7.80 -9.87
C ARG A 32 0.13 -7.64 -9.06
N LEU A 33 -1.03 -7.57 -9.71
CA LEU A 33 -2.32 -7.48 -9.03
C LEU A 33 -2.57 -8.70 -8.14
N ALA A 34 -2.33 -9.91 -8.67
CA ALA A 34 -2.50 -11.14 -7.91
C ALA A 34 -1.59 -11.18 -6.67
N ASP A 35 -0.34 -10.74 -6.81
CA ASP A 35 0.62 -10.67 -5.69
C ASP A 35 0.20 -9.62 -4.65
N LEU A 36 -0.25 -8.44 -5.07
CA LEU A 36 -0.75 -7.39 -4.16
C LEU A 36 -1.97 -7.86 -3.36
N VAL A 37 -2.93 -8.53 -4.01
CA VAL A 37 -4.12 -9.06 -3.32
C VAL A 37 -3.73 -10.14 -2.32
N ARG A 38 -2.79 -11.03 -2.68
CA ARG A 38 -2.29 -12.08 -1.78
C ARG A 38 -1.59 -11.47 -0.56
N PHE A 39 -0.73 -10.48 -0.79
CA PHE A 39 -0.04 -9.74 0.27
C PHE A 39 -1.02 -9.04 1.21
N ALA A 40 -2.00 -8.30 0.65
CA ALA A 40 -3.01 -7.60 1.42
C ALA A 40 -3.85 -8.56 2.28
N ARG A 41 -4.32 -9.70 1.74
CA ARG A 41 -5.06 -10.72 2.51
C ARG A 41 -4.22 -11.33 3.64
N ALA A 42 -2.92 -11.53 3.41
CA ALA A 42 -2.02 -12.10 4.40
C ALA A 42 -1.77 -11.11 5.55
N ARG A 43 -1.58 -9.83 5.24
CA ARG A 43 -1.03 -8.84 6.17
C ARG A 43 -2.06 -7.89 6.79
N SER A 44 -3.16 -7.61 6.10
CA SER A 44 -4.22 -6.70 6.56
C SER A 44 -5.50 -7.47 6.90
N PRO A 45 -5.99 -7.42 8.15
CA PRO A 45 -7.32 -7.94 8.51
C PRO A 45 -8.47 -7.39 7.67
N PHE A 46 -8.45 -6.09 7.40
CA PHE A 46 -9.48 -5.43 6.61
C PHE A 46 -9.58 -6.07 5.22
N TYR A 47 -8.45 -6.17 4.50
CA TYR A 47 -8.43 -6.77 3.17
C TYR A 47 -8.61 -8.29 3.20
N ARG A 48 -8.19 -8.98 4.28
CA ARG A 48 -8.50 -10.39 4.49
C ARG A 48 -10.01 -10.64 4.52
N LYS A 49 -10.76 -9.82 5.26
CA LYS A 49 -12.23 -9.91 5.37
C LYS A 49 -12.92 -9.49 4.06
N LEU A 50 -12.48 -8.38 3.48
CA LEU A 50 -13.06 -7.81 2.26
C LEU A 50 -12.91 -8.75 1.07
N TYR A 51 -11.73 -9.35 0.91
CA TYR A 51 -11.40 -10.21 -0.23
C TYR A 51 -11.63 -11.70 0.05
N ARG A 52 -12.24 -12.09 1.18
CA ARG A 52 -12.36 -13.50 1.60
C ARG A 52 -12.95 -14.43 0.53
N HIS A 53 -13.87 -13.92 -0.30
CA HIS A 53 -14.58 -14.68 -1.34
C HIS A 53 -13.94 -14.58 -2.73
N LEU A 54 -12.90 -13.76 -2.88
CA LEU A 54 -12.21 -13.64 -4.15
C LEU A 54 -11.30 -14.86 -4.39
N PRO A 55 -11.12 -15.28 -5.65
CA PRO A 55 -10.19 -16.35 -5.99
C PRO A 55 -8.75 -15.99 -5.55
N PRO A 56 -7.87 -16.99 -5.35
CA PRO A 56 -6.47 -16.73 -5.00
C PRO A 56 -5.70 -15.93 -6.06
N ASP A 57 -6.06 -16.08 -7.34
CA ASP A 57 -5.44 -15.44 -8.49
C ASP A 57 -6.39 -14.39 -9.10
N VAL A 58 -6.44 -13.20 -8.48
CA VAL A 58 -7.25 -12.08 -8.98
C VAL A 58 -6.58 -11.46 -10.19
N LYS A 59 -7.29 -11.49 -11.30
CA LYS A 59 -6.76 -11.19 -12.63
C LYS A 59 -7.20 -9.84 -13.20
N ASP A 60 -8.21 -9.23 -12.60
CA ASP A 60 -8.78 -7.96 -12.99
C ASP A 60 -9.12 -7.13 -11.77
N ARG A 61 -8.73 -5.85 -11.79
CA ARG A 61 -9.02 -4.92 -10.69
C ARG A 61 -10.52 -4.63 -10.54
N ARG A 62 -11.30 -4.85 -11.61
CA ARG A 62 -12.76 -4.66 -11.62
C ARG A 62 -13.49 -5.69 -10.77
N ASP A 63 -12.84 -6.82 -10.45
CA ASP A 63 -13.37 -7.84 -9.56
C ASP A 63 -13.20 -7.46 -8.08
N LEU A 64 -12.42 -6.41 -7.78
CA LEU A 64 -12.20 -5.94 -6.41
C LEU A 64 -13.34 -5.01 -5.96
N PRO A 65 -13.95 -5.27 -4.80
CA PRO A 65 -14.86 -4.31 -4.18
C PRO A 65 -14.16 -2.96 -3.99
N PRO A 66 -14.79 -1.83 -4.35
CA PRO A 66 -14.22 -0.51 -4.14
C PRO A 66 -14.08 -0.21 -2.65
N VAL A 67 -13.04 0.55 -2.29
CA VAL A 67 -12.78 0.96 -0.91
C VAL A 67 -12.71 2.48 -0.85
N SER A 68 -13.48 3.08 0.06
CA SER A 68 -13.54 4.53 0.25
C SER A 68 -12.57 5.01 1.34
N LYS A 69 -12.17 6.28 1.26
CA LYS A 69 -11.34 6.93 2.29
C LYS A 69 -11.94 6.80 3.71
N PRO A 70 -13.25 7.06 3.94
CA PRO A 70 -13.83 6.89 5.28
C PRO A 70 -13.72 5.45 5.81
N GLN A 71 -13.87 4.44 4.96
CA GLN A 71 -13.68 3.04 5.38
C GLN A 71 -12.24 2.77 5.81
N LEU A 72 -11.26 3.27 5.05
CA LEU A 72 -9.84 3.14 5.41
C LEU A 72 -9.54 3.87 6.72
N MET A 73 -9.95 5.14 6.85
CA MET A 73 -9.66 5.90 8.07
C MET A 73 -10.37 5.33 9.30
N GLY A 74 -11.62 4.86 9.16
CA GLY A 74 -12.36 4.20 10.23
C GLY A 74 -11.82 2.82 10.61
N SER A 75 -10.99 2.20 9.76
CA SER A 75 -10.40 0.87 10.00
C SER A 75 -8.87 0.91 9.91
N PHE A 76 -8.24 2.03 10.31
CA PHE A 76 -6.82 2.29 10.03
C PHE A 76 -5.90 1.13 10.44
N ASP A 77 -6.00 0.73 11.72
CA ASP A 77 -5.19 -0.33 12.33
C ASP A 77 -5.44 -1.73 11.72
N GLU A 78 -6.53 -1.88 10.96
CA GLU A 78 -6.88 -3.12 10.27
C GLU A 78 -6.47 -3.13 8.79
N TRP A 79 -6.43 -1.97 8.11
CA TRP A 79 -6.04 -1.95 6.69
C TRP A 79 -4.54 -1.82 6.49
N VAL A 80 -3.80 -1.24 7.45
CA VAL A 80 -2.34 -1.25 7.42
C VAL A 80 -1.82 -2.69 7.44
N THR A 81 -0.72 -2.91 6.73
CA THR A 81 -0.11 -4.24 6.53
C THR A 81 0.99 -4.57 7.53
N ASP A 82 1.41 -3.59 8.34
CA ASP A 82 2.37 -3.77 9.42
C ASP A 82 1.71 -3.48 10.77
N ARG A 83 1.83 -4.41 11.72
CA ARG A 83 1.19 -4.32 13.04
C ARG A 83 1.88 -3.37 14.00
N ALA A 84 3.11 -2.95 13.70
CA ALA A 84 3.77 -1.89 14.46
C ALA A 84 3.15 -0.52 14.19
N VAL A 85 2.45 -0.36 13.07
CA VAL A 85 1.78 0.88 12.69
C VAL A 85 0.37 0.91 13.29
N ALA A 86 0.09 1.95 14.07
CA ALA A 86 -1.22 2.21 14.66
C ALA A 86 -1.58 3.69 14.50
N ARG A 87 -2.87 3.99 14.32
CA ARG A 87 -3.40 5.33 14.05
C ARG A 87 -2.94 6.34 15.08
N ALA A 88 -3.12 6.02 16.37
CA ALA A 88 -2.72 6.88 17.47
C ALA A 88 -1.21 7.19 17.47
N GLY A 89 -0.37 6.22 17.10
CA GLY A 89 1.08 6.41 17.00
C GLY A 89 1.46 7.35 15.86
N VAL A 90 0.81 7.19 14.71
CA VAL A 90 1.03 8.07 13.55
C VAL A 90 0.50 9.49 13.81
N GLU A 91 -0.67 9.62 14.45
CA GLU A 91 -1.23 10.92 14.83
C GLU A 91 -0.34 11.65 15.85
N SER A 92 0.17 10.94 16.87
CA SER A 92 1.14 11.50 17.82
C SER A 92 2.45 11.93 17.14
N PHE A 93 2.89 11.18 16.13
CA PHE A 93 4.05 11.54 15.33
C PHE A 93 3.81 12.82 14.52
N LEU A 94 2.65 12.93 13.86
CA LEU A 94 2.27 14.09 13.04
C LEU A 94 2.03 15.36 13.86
N ALA A 95 1.52 15.22 15.09
CA ALA A 95 1.25 16.36 15.98
C ALA A 95 2.53 17.04 16.52
N ASN A 96 3.70 16.42 16.34
CA ASN A 96 4.96 16.95 16.85
C ASN A 96 5.81 17.58 15.73
N GLU A 97 5.82 18.90 15.65
CA GLU A 97 6.57 19.67 14.65
C GLU A 97 8.09 19.39 14.67
N ALA A 98 8.65 19.02 15.83
CA ALA A 98 10.08 18.67 15.92
C ALA A 98 10.43 17.38 15.17
N ARG A 99 9.43 16.60 14.75
CA ARG A 99 9.59 15.36 13.98
C ARG A 99 9.44 15.54 12.48
N VAL A 100 9.23 16.77 11.99
CA VAL A 100 9.19 17.06 10.55
C VAL A 100 10.50 16.59 9.89
N GLY A 101 10.37 15.85 8.79
CA GLY A 101 11.50 15.27 8.06
C GLY A 101 12.05 13.96 8.66
N GLN A 102 11.58 13.53 9.83
CA GLN A 102 11.94 12.24 10.41
C GLN A 102 11.05 11.12 9.87
N GLN A 103 11.46 9.87 10.06
CA GLN A 103 10.67 8.70 9.72
C GLN A 103 9.90 8.20 10.95
N TYR A 104 8.61 7.93 10.79
CA TYR A 104 7.80 7.25 11.80
C TYR A 104 8.37 5.85 12.04
N LEU A 105 8.56 5.47 13.31
CA LEU A 105 9.25 4.25 13.73
C LEU A 105 10.63 4.05 13.10
N GLY A 106 11.29 5.13 12.67
CA GLY A 106 12.58 5.06 11.97
C GLY A 106 12.54 4.34 10.62
N ARG A 107 11.33 4.13 10.04
CA ARG A 107 11.15 3.36 8.80
C ARG A 107 10.18 4.00 7.81
N TYR A 108 9.10 4.62 8.28
CA TYR A 108 8.01 5.04 7.41
C TYR A 108 8.01 6.54 7.17
N ALA A 109 7.90 6.94 5.90
CA ALA A 109 7.45 8.27 5.54
C ALA A 109 5.93 8.37 5.76
N VAL A 110 5.45 9.47 6.34
CA VAL A 110 4.03 9.69 6.62
C VAL A 110 3.53 10.89 5.83
N TRP A 111 2.36 10.74 5.23
CA TRP A 111 1.72 11.76 4.40
C TRP A 111 0.26 11.92 4.81
N THR A 112 -0.22 13.16 4.83
CA THR A 112 -1.64 13.47 5.04
C THR A 112 -2.22 14.16 3.81
N THR A 113 -3.42 13.78 3.39
CA THR A 113 -4.13 14.55 2.37
C THR A 113 -4.75 15.80 2.99
N SER A 114 -4.63 16.94 2.31
CA SER A 114 -5.39 18.16 2.56
C SER A 114 -6.86 17.95 2.18
N GLY A 115 -7.64 17.31 3.05
CA GLY A 115 -9.06 17.00 2.81
C GLY A 115 -10.01 18.07 3.34
N VAL A 116 -10.93 18.55 2.49
CA VAL A 116 -12.05 19.46 2.86
C VAL A 116 -13.14 18.82 3.73
N THR A 117 -13.10 17.49 3.95
CA THR A 117 -14.13 16.71 4.65
C THR A 117 -13.85 16.48 6.15
N GLY A 118 -12.95 17.26 6.76
CA GLY A 118 -12.67 17.23 8.21
C GLY A 118 -11.70 16.14 8.70
N ASP A 119 -11.72 14.93 8.13
CA ASP A 119 -10.76 13.85 8.49
C ASP A 119 -9.71 13.67 7.38
N PRO A 120 -8.43 14.06 7.59
CA PRO A 120 -7.37 13.89 6.62
C PRO A 120 -7.05 12.40 6.43
N GLY A 121 -6.84 11.97 5.17
CA GLY A 121 -6.33 10.64 4.91
C GLY A 121 -4.88 10.53 5.36
N ILE A 122 -4.57 9.58 6.25
CA ILE A 122 -3.21 9.27 6.71
C ILE A 122 -2.66 8.09 5.91
N PHE A 123 -1.46 8.24 5.36
CA PHE A 123 -0.79 7.20 4.57
C PHE A 123 0.65 7.03 5.07
N VAL A 124 1.06 5.76 5.21
CA VAL A 124 2.43 5.39 5.57
C VAL A 124 3.09 4.69 4.39
N HIS A 125 4.36 4.98 4.16
CA HIS A 125 5.14 4.39 3.07
C HIS A 125 6.50 3.97 3.61
N ASP A 126 6.86 2.70 3.43
CA ASP A 126 8.25 2.27 3.57
C ASP A 126 9.00 2.46 2.24
N VAL A 127 10.32 2.33 2.30
CA VAL A 127 11.22 2.54 1.17
C VAL A 127 11.58 1.22 0.46
N GLU A 128 10.90 0.12 0.80
CA GLU A 128 11.22 -1.23 0.33
C GLU A 128 10.30 -1.69 -0.81
#